data_AF-A0A512C0D2-F1
#
_entry.id   AF-A0A512C0D2-F1
#
_cell.length_a   1.000
_cell.length_b   1.000
_cell.length_c   1.000
_cell.angle_alpha   90.00
_cell.angle_beta   90.00
_cell.angle_gamma   90.00
#
_symmetry.space_group_name_H-M   'P 1'
#
loop_
_entity.id
_entity.type
_entity.pdbx_description
1 polymer ?
#
loop_
_entity_poly.entity_id
_entity_poly.type
_entity_poly.pdbx_seq_one_letter_code
_entity_poly.pdbx_strand_id
1 'polypeptide(L)'
;MPSIRKTFVARSDDAPQTRMYSSELQALMWEILRTLSQIDAEHHLRLDEVERSATEDELKVYVRRKLTAAHRERREPYVTQLEKLRQQQHRQSFGI
;
A
#
# COMPACT_ATOMS: atom_id res chain seq x y z
N MET A 1 42.13 48.47 11.70
CA MET A 1 40.78 48.43 12.30
C MET A 1 40.10 47.14 11.85
N PRO A 2 39.83 46.17 12.74
CA PRO A 2 39.09 44.97 12.39
C PRO A 2 37.58 45.26 12.49
N SER A 3 36.81 44.93 11.47
CA SER A 3 35.35 45.01 11.53
C SER A 3 34.76 43.64 11.23
N ILE A 4 34.31 42.97 12.29
CA ILE A 4 33.56 41.73 12.29
C ILE A 4 32.09 42.07 12.05
N ARG A 5 31.46 41.45 11.04
CA ARG A 5 30.03 41.05 11.04
C ARG A 5 29.94 39.77 10.19
N LYS A 6 29.64 38.59 10.76
CA LYS A 6 28.29 38.07 11.08
C LYS A 6 27.30 38.43 9.97
N THR A 7 26.60 37.56 9.25
CA THR A 7 26.07 36.20 9.47
C THR A 7 25.10 36.01 8.30
N PHE A 8 24.99 34.82 7.72
CA PHE A 8 23.67 34.20 7.56
C PHE A 8 23.86 32.71 7.28
N VAL A 9 23.68 31.91 8.34
CA VAL A 9 23.47 30.48 8.19
C VAL A 9 22.11 30.33 7.51
N ALA A 10 22.11 29.67 6.36
CA ALA A 10 20.88 29.25 5.69
C ALA A 10 20.06 28.41 6.68
N ARG A 11 18.99 28.99 7.19
CA ARG A 11 17.97 28.27 7.94
C ARG A 11 17.09 27.58 6.90
N SER A 12 17.33 26.29 6.71
CA SER A 12 16.46 25.43 5.90
C SER A 12 15.08 25.35 6.56
N ASP A 13 14.14 26.17 6.11
CA ASP A 13 12.72 26.13 6.48
C ASP A 13 11.99 24.99 5.74
N ASP A 14 12.57 23.79 5.67
CA ASP A 14 12.02 22.63 4.93
C ASP A 14 11.21 21.65 5.81
N ALA A 15 11.05 21.93 7.10
CA ALA A 15 10.75 20.87 8.09
C ALA A 15 9.27 20.57 8.45
N PRO A 16 8.24 21.39 8.19
CA PRO A 16 6.85 21.01 8.52
C PRO A 16 6.08 20.37 7.36
N GLN A 17 6.22 20.91 6.15
CA GLN A 17 5.43 20.49 4.97
C GLN A 17 5.76 19.05 4.57
N THR A 18 7.05 18.74 4.34
CA THR A 18 7.53 17.39 3.97
C THR A 18 7.13 16.32 4.98
N ARG A 19 7.14 16.65 6.28
CA ARG A 19 6.73 15.72 7.34
C ARG A 19 5.23 15.48 7.37
N MET A 20 4.40 16.50 7.14
CA MET A 20 2.95 16.36 7.04
C MET A 20 2.57 15.49 5.83
N TYR A 21 3.16 15.73 4.66
CA TYR A 21 2.94 14.90 3.46
C TYR A 21 3.38 13.44 3.68
N SER A 22 4.48 13.21 4.40
CA SER A 22 4.91 11.86 4.76
C SER A 22 3.91 11.14 5.68
N SER A 23 3.21 11.85 6.56
CA SER A 23 2.21 11.25 7.47
C SER A 23 0.92 10.87 6.76
N GLU A 24 0.46 11.73 5.83
CA GLU A 24 -0.71 11.45 4.99
C GLU A 24 -0.45 10.29 4.02
N LEU A 25 0.73 10.26 3.40
CA LEU A 25 1.16 9.16 2.53
C LEU A 25 1.18 7.82 3.27
N GLN A 26 1.71 7.79 4.49
CA GLN A 26 1.69 6.59 5.33
C GLN A 26 0.27 6.15 5.68
N ALA A 27 -0.63 7.08 6.02
CA ALA A 27 -2.02 6.76 6.32
C ALA A 27 -2.73 6.11 5.11
N LEU A 28 -2.52 6.65 3.91
CA LEU A 28 -3.07 6.07 2.67
C LEU A 28 -2.52 4.67 2.39
N MET A 29 -1.21 4.44 2.61
CA MET A 29 -0.62 3.11 2.46
C MET A 29 -1.22 2.11 3.45
N TRP A 30 -1.43 2.50 4.71
CA TRP A 30 -2.07 1.67 5.72
C TRP A 30 -3.51 1.32 5.36
N GLU A 31 -4.28 2.27 4.82
CA GLU A 31 -5.64 2.01 4.38
C GLU A 31 -5.67 0.97 3.25
N ILE A 32 -4.80 1.10 2.24
CA ILE A 32 -4.71 0.15 1.14
C ILE A 32 -4.29 -1.24 1.64
N LEU A 33 -3.31 -1.31 2.54
CA LEU A 33 -2.89 -2.58 3.15
C LEU A 33 -4.03 -3.24 3.93
N ARG A 34 -4.82 -2.46 4.67
CA ARG A 34 -6.01 -2.96 5.37
C ARG A 34 -7.02 -3.53 4.37
N THR A 35 -7.32 -2.82 3.29
CA THR A 35 -8.25 -3.29 2.25
C THR A 35 -7.74 -4.57 1.58
N LEU A 36 -6.45 -4.65 1.24
CA LEU A 36 -5.83 -5.87 0.71
C LEU A 36 -5.96 -7.05 1.69
N SER A 37 -5.70 -6.83 2.98
CA SER A 37 -5.84 -7.85 4.01
C SER A 37 -7.28 -8.35 4.14
N GLN A 38 -8.28 -7.46 4.00
CA GLN A 38 -9.69 -7.85 4.01
C GLN A 38 -10.04 -8.72 2.80
N ILE A 39 -9.57 -8.35 1.60
CA ILE A 39 -9.76 -9.12 0.36
C ILE A 39 -9.12 -10.51 0.49
N ASP A 40 -7.93 -10.59 1.06
CA ASP A 40 -7.21 -11.86 1.27
C ASP A 40 -7.95 -12.76 2.26
N ALA A 41 -8.40 -12.21 3.40
CA ALA A 41 -9.18 -12.95 4.37
C ALA A 41 -10.49 -13.49 3.78
N GLU A 42 -11.23 -12.66 3.04
CA GLU A 42 -12.46 -13.07 2.36
C GLU A 42 -12.22 -14.20 1.35
N HIS A 43 -11.12 -14.13 0.59
CA HIS A 43 -10.76 -15.18 -0.36
C HIS A 43 -10.43 -16.50 0.34
N HIS A 44 -9.64 -16.46 1.41
CA HIS A 44 -9.33 -17.65 2.20
C HIS A 44 -10.59 -18.30 2.77
N LEU A 45 -11.50 -17.51 3.35
CA LEU A 45 -12.77 -18.02 3.89
C LEU A 45 -13.62 -18.71 2.81
N ARG A 46 -13.68 -18.14 1.60
CA ARG A 46 -14.43 -18.74 0.49
C ARG A 46 -13.81 -20.02 -0.04
N LEU A 47 -12.48 -20.09 -0.14
CA LEU A 47 -11.79 -21.32 -0.54
C LEU A 47 -12.06 -22.44 0.48
N ASP A 48 -11.96 -22.10 1.75
CA ASP A 48 -12.25 -22.99 2.87
C ASP A 48 -13.70 -23.51 2.85
N GLU A 49 -14.67 -22.65 2.55
CA GLU A 49 -16.08 -23.04 2.39
C GLU A 49 -16.28 -24.05 1.25
N VAL A 50 -15.66 -23.78 0.09
CA VAL A 50 -15.70 -24.69 -1.06
C VAL A 50 -15.08 -26.03 -0.71
N GLU A 51 -13.95 -26.04 -0.01
CA GLU A 51 -13.26 -27.27 0.36
C GLU A 51 -14.11 -28.14 1.31
N ARG A 52 -14.77 -27.52 2.29
CA ARG A 52 -15.64 -28.21 3.27
C ARG A 52 -17.01 -28.59 2.72
N SER A 53 -17.41 -28.07 1.56
CA SER A 53 -18.70 -28.38 0.96
C SER A 53 -18.80 -29.83 0.49
N ALA A 54 -20.03 -30.34 0.35
CA ALA A 54 -20.33 -31.66 -0.21
C ALA A 54 -20.31 -31.68 -1.76
N THR A 55 -19.83 -30.61 -2.40
CA THR A 55 -19.74 -30.51 -3.86
C THR A 55 -18.72 -31.50 -4.42
N GLU A 56 -18.97 -32.01 -5.63
CA GLU A 56 -18.04 -32.91 -6.32
C GLU A 56 -16.67 -32.24 -6.56
N ASP A 57 -15.60 -33.03 -6.50
CA ASP A 57 -14.22 -32.51 -6.55
C ASP A 57 -13.91 -31.75 -7.85
N GLU A 58 -14.44 -32.21 -8.99
CA GLU A 58 -14.27 -31.52 -10.28
C GLU A 58 -14.91 -30.13 -10.27
N LEU A 59 -16.11 -30.02 -9.67
CA LEU A 59 -16.80 -28.75 -9.48
C LEU A 59 -16.05 -27.86 -8.48
N LYS A 60 -15.50 -28.42 -7.39
CA LYS A 60 -14.64 -27.68 -6.46
C LYS A 60 -13.42 -27.09 -7.16
N VAL A 61 -12.76 -27.86 -8.02
CA VAL A 61 -11.61 -27.36 -8.83
C VAL A 61 -12.04 -26.18 -9.70
N TYR A 62 -13.17 -26.29 -10.39
CA TYR A 62 -13.70 -25.21 -11.22
C TYR A 62 -14.01 -23.95 -10.42
N VAL A 63 -14.71 -24.09 -9.29
CA VAL A 63 -15.08 -22.97 -8.42
C VAL A 63 -13.83 -22.31 -7.83
N ARG A 64 -12.84 -23.08 -7.34
CA ARG A 64 -11.57 -22.54 -6.82
C ARG A 64 -10.83 -21.72 -7.87
N ARG A 65 -10.79 -22.17 -9.13
CA ARG A 65 -10.18 -21.40 -10.23
C ARG A 65 -10.87 -20.05 -10.43
N LYS A 66 -12.21 -20.04 -10.44
CA LYS A 66 -12.98 -18.79 -10.53
C LYS A 66 -12.74 -17.86 -9.35
N LEU A 67 -12.76 -18.39 -8.13
CA LEU A 67 -12.49 -17.61 -6.92
C LEU A 67 -11.09 -16.99 -6.94
N THR A 68 -10.09 -17.74 -7.41
CA THR A 68 -8.71 -17.27 -7.53
C THR A 68 -8.59 -16.16 -8.57
N ALA A 69 -9.23 -16.30 -9.73
CA ALA A 69 -9.24 -15.27 -10.77
C ALA A 69 -9.88 -13.97 -10.25
N ALA A 70 -11.08 -14.07 -9.67
CA ALA A 70 -11.79 -12.93 -9.10
C ALA A 70 -11.01 -12.25 -7.94
N HIS A 71 -10.32 -13.03 -7.11
CA HIS A 71 -9.46 -12.50 -6.05
C HIS A 71 -8.30 -11.66 -6.62
N ARG A 72 -7.62 -12.17 -7.66
CA ARG A 72 -6.54 -11.43 -8.35
C ARG A 72 -7.06 -10.15 -8.96
N GLU A 73 -8.16 -10.21 -9.70
CA GLU A 73 -8.79 -9.04 -10.31
C GLU A 73 -9.16 -7.98 -9.28
N ARG A 74 -9.72 -8.39 -8.13
CA ARG A 74 -10.07 -7.48 -7.03
C ARG A 74 -8.84 -6.88 -6.34
N ARG A 75 -7.74 -7.62 -6.21
CA ARG A 75 -6.50 -7.12 -5.58
C ARG A 75 -5.76 -6.11 -6.45
N GLU A 76 -5.74 -6.33 -7.77
CA GLU A 76 -4.86 -5.63 -8.70
C GLU A 76 -4.87 -4.09 -8.60
N PRO A 77 -6.02 -3.39 -8.51
CA PRO A 77 -6.01 -1.93 -8.41
C PRO A 77 -5.32 -1.44 -7.13
N TYR A 78 -5.50 -2.14 -6.01
CA TYR A 78 -4.90 -1.78 -4.72
C TYR A 78 -3.40 -2.08 -4.68
N VAL A 79 -2.97 -3.19 -5.27
CA VAL A 79 -1.54 -3.50 -5.43
C VAL A 79 -0.86 -2.43 -6.28
N THR A 80 -1.47 -2.08 -7.42
CA THR A 80 -0.97 -1.02 -8.31
C THR A 80 -0.88 0.33 -7.59
N GLN A 81 -1.89 0.67 -6.80
CA GLN A 81 -1.89 1.92 -6.03
C GLN A 81 -0.81 1.92 -4.94
N LEU A 82 -0.65 0.81 -4.20
CA LEU A 82 0.38 0.68 -3.18
C LEU A 82 1.79 0.84 -3.76
N GLU A 83 2.04 0.26 -4.94
CA GLU A 83 3.31 0.37 -5.66
C GLU A 83 3.62 1.84 -6.01
N LYS A 84 2.63 2.59 -6.52
CA LYS A 84 2.77 4.02 -6.81
C LYS A 84 3.10 4.84 -5.56
N LEU A 85 2.41 4.57 -4.44
CA LEU A 85 2.67 5.28 -3.18
C LEU A 85 4.06 4.96 -2.63
N ARG A 86 4.53 3.71 -2.74
CA ARG A 86 5.90 3.33 -2.36
C ARG A 86 6.93 4.06 -3.20
N GLN A 87 6.72 4.15 -4.52
CA GLN A 87 7.61 4.92 -5.40
C GLN A 87 7.65 6.40 -5.02
N GLN A 88 6.50 7.00 -4.70
CA GLN A 88 6.44 8.37 -4.21
C GLN A 88 7.19 8.55 -2.89
N GLN A 89 6.98 7.65 -1.93
CA GLN A 89 7.69 7.66 -0.64
C GLN A 89 9.20 7.57 -0.85
N HIS A 90 9.66 6.67 -1.74
CA HIS A 90 11.08 6.54 -2.07
C HIS A 90 11.66 7.83 -2.66
N ARG A 91 10.95 8.49 -3.59
CA ARG A 91 11.40 9.79 -4.14
C ARG A 91 11.51 10.85 -3.05
N GLN A 92 10.54 10.91 -2.15
CA GLN A 92 10.54 11.86 -1.03
C GLN A 92 11.63 11.58 0.00
N SER A 93 11.97 10.31 0.25
CA SER A 93 13.05 9.95 1.18
C SER A 93 14.45 10.21 0.62
N PHE A 94 14.61 10.20 -0.72
CA PHE A 94 15.92 10.30 -1.37
C PHE A 94 16.17 11.63 -2.09
N GLY A 95 15.22 12.57 -2.12
CA GLY A 95 15.47 13.95 -2.56
C GLY A 95 16.10 14.06 -3.96
N ILE A 96 15.54 13.37 -4.95
CA ILE A 96 15.88 13.52 -6.38
C ILE A 96 14.66 14.09 -7.11
#